data_AF-A0A3M1F5D1-F1
#
_entry.id   AF-A0A3M1F5D1-F1
#
_cell.length_a   1.000
_cell.length_b   1.000
_cell.length_c   1.000
_cell.angle_alpha   90.00
_cell.angle_beta   90.00
_cell.angle_gamma   90.00
#
_symmetry.space_group_name_H-M   'P 1'
#
loop_
_entity.id
_entity.type
_entity.pdbx_description
1 polymer ?
#
loop_
_entity_poly.entity_id
_entity_poly.type
_entity_poly.pdbx_seq_one_letter_code
_entity_poly.pdbx_strand_id
1 'polypeptide(L)'
;MSWLDTIAQYLPEVAAPKQKRLSFKEKLKWTLIFLVFFFVLGLIPLYGLGQNALEQFNFLSIILGASFGSIISLGIGPIVTASIVLQLLNGSGL
;
A
#
# COMPACT_ATOMS: atom_id res chain seq x y z
N MET A 1 28.14 -2.86 -7.72
CA MET A 1 26.79 -2.35 -7.43
C MET A 1 25.96 -2.60 -8.67
N SER A 2 24.89 -3.36 -8.52
CA SER A 2 23.94 -3.62 -9.60
C SER A 2 23.26 -2.29 -9.98
N TRP A 3 22.86 -2.14 -11.23
CA TRP A 3 22.10 -0.96 -11.69
C TRP A 3 20.82 -0.74 -10.87
N LEU A 4 20.24 -1.80 -10.33
CA LEU A 4 19.12 -1.77 -9.38
C LEU A 4 19.44 -1.02 -8.08
N ASP A 5 20.66 -1.21 -7.55
CA ASP A 5 21.11 -0.54 -6.31
C ASP A 5 21.19 0.98 -6.50
N THR A 6 21.51 1.42 -7.72
CA THR A 6 21.57 2.85 -8.07
C THR A 6 20.19 3.46 -8.11
N ILE A 7 19.19 2.74 -8.62
CA ILE A 7 17.80 3.21 -8.67
C ILE A 7 17.18 3.22 -7.27
N ALA A 8 17.44 2.20 -6.45
CA ALA A 8 16.92 2.10 -5.10
C ALA A 8 17.33 3.29 -4.21
N GLN A 9 18.53 3.84 -4.40
CA GLN A 9 19.01 5.01 -3.64
C GLN A 9 18.21 6.29 -3.89
N TYR A 10 17.47 6.39 -4.99
CA TYR A 10 16.63 7.55 -5.29
C TYR A 10 15.20 7.43 -4.73
N LEU A 11 14.80 6.25 -4.24
CA LEU A 11 13.48 6.06 -3.64
C LEU A 11 13.47 6.61 -2.21
N PRO A 12 12.53 7.52 -1.85
CA PRO A 12 12.45 8.06 -0.51
C PRO A 12 11.97 6.97 0.48
N GLU A 13 12.65 6.88 1.63
CA GLU A 13 12.30 5.96 2.72
C GLU A 13 12.03 6.73 4.03
N VAL A 14 11.16 6.18 4.87
CA VAL A 14 10.88 6.71 6.21
C VAL A 14 12.00 6.32 7.17
N ALA A 15 12.64 7.30 7.80
CA ALA A 15 13.69 7.04 8.78
C ALA A 15 13.17 6.26 10.00
N ALA A 16 13.95 5.26 10.43
CA ALA A 16 13.65 4.51 11.65
C ALA A 16 13.63 5.43 12.89
N PRO A 17 12.79 5.13 13.89
CA PRO A 17 12.73 5.90 15.12
C PRO A 17 14.08 5.87 15.85
N LYS A 18 14.55 7.04 16.31
CA LYS A 18 15.83 7.17 17.04
C LYS A 18 15.83 6.49 18.42
N GLN A 19 14.65 6.21 18.96
CA GLN A 19 14.48 5.62 20.28
C GLN A 19 14.67 4.11 20.22
N LYS A 20 15.54 3.55 21.07
CA LYS A 20 15.78 2.09 21.15
C LYS A 20 14.52 1.28 21.45
N ARG A 21 13.57 1.85 22.19
CA ARG A 21 12.27 1.22 22.51
C ARG A 21 11.17 2.27 22.42
N LEU A 22 10.26 2.07 21.48
CA LEU A 22 9.00 2.81 21.40
C LEU A 22 8.00 2.26 22.41
N SER A 23 7.30 3.15 23.12
CA SER A 23 6.24 2.75 24.03
C SER A 23 5.04 2.19 23.25
N PHE A 24 4.26 1.29 23.87
CA PHE A 24 3.05 0.74 23.27
C PHE A 24 2.04 1.83 22.89
N LYS A 25 1.89 2.85 23.75
CA LYS A 25 0.97 3.98 23.53
C LYS A 25 1.35 4.79 22.29
N GLU A 26 2.64 5.02 22.06
CA GLU A 26 3.11 5.72 20.85
C GLU A 26 2.82 4.93 19.59
N LYS A 27 3.11 3.61 19.59
CA LYS A 27 2.79 2.74 18.44
C LYS A 27 1.30 2.77 18.13
N LEU A 28 0.46 2.61 19.16
CA LEU A 28 -0.99 2.63 19.01
C LEU A 28 -1.49 3.96 18.45
N LYS A 29 -0.95 5.09 18.93
CA LYS A 29 -1.28 6.43 18.41
C LYS A 29 -0.99 6.53 16.91
N TRP A 30 0.19 6.09 16.48
CA TRP A 30 0.56 6.12 15.06
C TRP A 30 -0.32 5.21 14.20
N THR A 31 -0.60 3.98 14.65
CA THR A 31 -1.51 3.07 13.96
C THR A 31 -2.89 3.70 13.76
N LEU A 32 -3.43 4.34 14.81
CA LEU A 32 -4.75 4.96 14.75
C LEU A 32 -4.79 6.17 13.82
N ILE A 33 -3.73 6.98 13.79
CA ILE A 33 -3.60 8.12 12.87
C ILE A 33 -3.66 7.63 11.42
N PHE A 34 -2.84 6.64 11.05
CA PHE A 34 -2.84 6.10 9.68
C PHE A 34 -4.13 5.38 9.32
N LEU A 35 -4.77 4.72 10.30
CA LEU A 35 -6.09 4.12 10.09
C LEU A 35 -7.14 5.18 9.73
N VAL A 36 -7.16 6.31 10.42
CA VAL A 36 -8.07 7.42 10.09
C VAL A 36 -7.76 7.98 8.70
N PHE A 37 -6.49 8.21 8.37
CA PHE A 37 -6.10 8.65 7.03
C PHE A 37 -6.56 7.67 5.94
N PHE A 38 -6.40 6.37 6.16
CA PHE A 38 -6.86 5.34 5.23
C PHE A 38 -8.35 5.45 4.94
N PHE A 39 -9.20 5.57 5.96
CA PHE A 39 -10.64 5.74 5.77
C PHE A 39 -10.99 7.06 5.07
N VAL A 40 -10.33 8.17 5.43
CA VAL A 40 -10.56 9.46 4.78
C VAL A 40 -10.24 9.39 3.28
N LEU A 41 -9.14 8.75 2.90
CA LEU A 41 -8.78 8.58 1.48
C LEU A 41 -9.78 7.68 0.73
N GLY A 42 -10.38 6.70 1.41
CA GLY A 42 -11.44 5.85 0.86
C GLY A 42 -12.77 6.56 0.58
N LEU A 43 -13.00 7.71 1.21
CA LEU A 43 -14.20 8.52 1.00
C LEU A 43 -14.05 9.52 -0.14
N ILE A 44 -12.83 9.86 -0.56
CA ILE A 44 -12.59 10.87 -1.59
C ILE A 44 -12.72 10.21 -2.97
N PRO A 45 -13.73 10.57 -3.79
CA PRO A 45 -13.93 9.98 -5.09
C PRO A 45 -12.87 10.44 -6.09
N LEU A 46 -12.50 9.55 -7.01
CA LEU A 46 -11.66 9.86 -8.15
C LEU A 46 -12.46 10.62 -9.20
N TYR A 47 -11.86 11.68 -9.72
CA TYR A 47 -12.46 12.49 -10.77
C TYR A 47 -12.46 11.75 -12.11
N GLY A 48 -13.56 11.86 -12.87
CA GLY A 48 -13.64 11.36 -14.24
C GLY A 48 -13.99 9.87 -14.42
N LEU A 49 -14.51 9.20 -13.38
CA LEU A 49 -14.91 7.80 -13.49
C LEU A 49 -16.31 7.61 -14.09
N GLY A 50 -16.42 6.67 -15.03
CA GLY A 50 -17.69 6.18 -15.56
C GLY A 50 -18.30 5.09 -14.67
N GLN A 51 -19.61 5.12 -14.47
CA GLN A 51 -20.34 4.25 -13.52
C GLN A 51 -20.30 2.76 -13.86
N ASN A 52 -19.97 2.38 -15.11
CA ASN A 52 -20.24 1.03 -15.62
C ASN A 52 -19.10 0.00 -15.46
N ALA A 53 -17.91 0.37 -14.98
CA ALA A 53 -16.76 -0.55 -14.91
C ALA A 53 -16.40 -1.02 -13.49
N LEU A 54 -17.05 -0.50 -12.46
CA LEU A 54 -16.62 -0.70 -11.07
C LEU A 54 -17.14 -2.03 -10.46
N GLU A 55 -18.29 -2.55 -10.94
CA GLU A 55 -18.94 -3.70 -10.27
C GLU A 55 -18.20 -5.03 -10.43
N GLN A 56 -17.47 -5.23 -11.54
CA GLN A 56 -16.77 -6.49 -11.82
C GLN A 56 -15.59 -6.75 -10.86
N PHE A 57 -15.09 -5.71 -10.20
CA PHE A 57 -13.91 -5.82 -9.33
C PHE A 57 -14.24 -5.84 -7.84
N ASN A 58 -15.52 -5.93 -7.45
CA ASN A 58 -15.93 -5.94 -6.04
C ASN A 58 -15.32 -7.07 -5.20
N PHE A 59 -15.04 -8.24 -5.80
CA PHE A 59 -14.35 -9.31 -5.06
C PHE A 59 -12.88 -8.97 -4.81
N LEU A 60 -12.22 -8.39 -5.81
CA LEU A 60 -10.82 -7.98 -5.72
C LEU A 60 -10.63 -6.83 -4.71
N SER A 61 -11.60 -5.92 -4.62
CA SER A 61 -11.54 -4.79 -3.68
C SER A 61 -11.49 -5.23 -2.22
N ILE A 62 -12.25 -6.28 -1.88
CA ILE A 62 -12.27 -6.83 -0.52
C ILE A 62 -10.89 -7.37 -0.13
N ILE A 63 -10.24 -8.12 -1.03
CA ILE A 63 -8.91 -8.70 -0.77
C ILE A 63 -7.84 -7.60 -0.70
N LEU A 64 -7.93 -6.61 -1.59
CA LEU A 64 -6.94 -5.54 -1.69
C LEU A 64 -7.18 -4.38 -0.72
N GLY A 65 -8.23 -4.44 0.11
CA GLY A 65 -8.64 -3.31 0.94
C GLY A 65 -8.83 -2.03 0.12
N ALA A 66 -9.31 -2.17 -1.12
CA ALA A 66 -9.47 -1.07 -2.05
C ALA A 66 -10.91 -0.55 -2.02
N SER A 67 -11.08 0.74 -2.30
CA SER A 67 -12.39 1.35 -2.53
C SER A 67 -12.41 1.86 -3.96
N PHE A 68 -12.91 1.01 -4.87
CA PHE A 68 -13.01 1.33 -6.30
C PHE A 68 -13.90 2.55 -6.50
N GLY A 69 -13.34 3.59 -7.12
CA GLY A 69 -14.01 4.87 -7.20
C GLY A 69 -13.38 5.95 -6.35
N SER A 70 -12.46 5.61 -5.44
CA SER A 70 -11.79 6.54 -4.53
C SER A 70 -10.28 6.64 -4.76
N ILE A 71 -9.58 7.52 -4.04
CA ILE A 71 -8.12 7.63 -4.10
C ILE A 71 -7.43 6.28 -3.87
N ILE A 72 -7.99 5.41 -3.03
CA ILE A 72 -7.46 4.06 -2.75
C ILE A 72 -8.07 2.99 -3.65
N SER A 73 -8.38 3.30 -4.91
CA SER A 73 -8.99 2.35 -5.86
C SER A 73 -8.16 1.08 -6.10
N LEU A 74 -6.85 1.12 -5.87
CA LEU A 74 -5.97 -0.06 -5.98
C LEU A 74 -5.64 -0.69 -4.62
N GLY A 75 -5.98 -0.03 -3.51
CA GLY A 75 -5.67 -0.48 -2.16
C GLY A 75 -4.20 -0.88 -1.96
N ILE A 76 -3.98 -2.06 -1.38
CA ILE A 76 -2.64 -2.65 -1.19
C ILE A 76 -2.15 -3.45 -2.42
N GLY A 77 -2.92 -3.48 -3.51
CA GLY A 77 -2.68 -4.30 -4.70
C GLY A 77 -1.24 -4.24 -5.21
N PRO A 78 -0.68 -3.06 -5.49
CA PRO A 78 0.69 -2.94 -6.01
C PRO A 78 1.74 -3.59 -5.10
N ILE A 79 1.60 -3.46 -3.77
CA ILE A 79 2.55 -4.02 -2.80
C ILE A 79 2.43 -5.54 -2.73
N VAL A 80 1.20 -6.06 -2.72
CA VAL A 80 0.93 -7.50 -2.67
C VAL A 80 1.40 -8.18 -3.96
N THR A 81 1.07 -7.62 -5.13
CA THR A 81 1.49 -8.18 -6.41
C THR A 81 3.01 -8.17 -6.58
N ALA A 82 3.68 -7.06 -6.22
CA ALA A 82 5.14 -7.00 -6.24
C ALA A 82 5.77 -8.07 -5.32
N SER A 83 5.20 -8.26 -4.12
CA SER A 83 5.65 -9.27 -3.17
C SER A 83 5.45 -10.70 -3.71
N ILE A 84 4.31 -10.99 -4.33
CA ILE A 84 4.04 -12.30 -4.94
C ILE A 84 5.08 -12.60 -6.03
N VAL A 85 5.33 -11.65 -6.93
CA VAL A 85 6.33 -11.83 -8.00
C VAL A 85 7.71 -12.11 -7.41
N LEU A 86 8.16 -11.30 -6.45
CA LEU A 86 9.47 -11.48 -5.80
C LEU A 86 9.60 -12.82 -5.07
N GLN A 87 8.55 -13.22 -4.34
CA GLN A 87 8.53 -14.50 -3.63
C GLN A 87 8.54 -15.69 -4.59
N LEU A 88 7.85 -15.59 -5.73
CA LEU A 88 7.87 -16.64 -6.76
C LEU A 88 9.23 -16.75 -7.45
N LEU A 89 9.87 -15.63 -7.79
CA LEU A 89 11.21 -15.63 -8.37
C LEU A 89 12.22 -16.29 -7.42
N ASN A 90 12.34 -15.77 -6.20
CA ASN A 90 13.24 -16.32 -5.19
C ASN A 90 12.92 -17.80 -4.87
N GLY A 91 11.64 -18.16 -4.77
CA GLY A 91 11.20 -19.54 -4.52
C GLY A 91 11.45 -20.50 -5.69
N SER A 92 11.49 -20.01 -6.93
CA SER A 92 11.82 -20.79 -8.13
C SER A 92 13.33 -20.90 -8.39
N GLY A 93 14.16 -20.26 -7.56
CA GLY A 93 15.62 -20.25 -7.69
C GLY A 93 16.15 -19.29 -8.75
N LEU A 94 15.34 -18.29 -9.13
CA LEU A 94 15.71 -17.17 -10.01
C LEU A 94 15.93 -15.90 -9.17
#